data_AF-A0AAE0DSW4-F1
#
_entry.id   AF-A0AAE0DSW4-F1
#
_cell.length_a   1.000
_cell.length_b   1.000
_cell.length_c   1.000
_cell.angle_alpha   90.00
_cell.angle_beta   90.00
_cell.angle_gamma   90.00
#
_symmetry.space_group_name_H-M   'P 1'
#
loop_
_entity.id
_entity.type
_entity.pdbx_description
1 polymer ?
#
loop_
_entity_poly.entity_id
_entity_poly.type
_entity_poly.pdbx_seq_one_letter_code
_entity_poly.pdbx_strand_id
1 'polypeptide(L)'
;MGLWRIWFNRNLLVHNKSGRDSDELVSWVAELLEEFQGTRKSFNSSLSSASVVVKDGWHPSPSGGLKLNTDAAVLQGGNSFGIGAVIRDSKGKVVLALSKFFHGCFSIEVDATNVAAGMNSTEPCRSVACFVFNDISGLCKDVGVSKCKAISRCGNGVAHNFASLAVSSSRDQLWQGHCHSSLFSGY
;
A
#
# COMPACT_ATOMS: atom_id res chain seq x y z
N MET A 1 -7.45 -3.64 10.40
CA MET A 1 -6.47 -3.63 11.51
C MET A 1 -6.33 -4.99 12.22
N GLY A 2 -7.38 -5.57 12.82
CA GLY A 2 -7.27 -6.87 13.53
C GLY A 2 -6.74 -8.05 12.69
N LEU A 3 -7.09 -8.12 11.40
CA LEU A 3 -6.60 -9.14 10.46
C LEU A 3 -5.07 -9.16 10.31
N TRP A 4 -4.41 -8.01 10.48
CA TRP A 4 -2.94 -7.95 10.44
C TRP A 4 -2.32 -8.68 11.62
N ARG A 5 -2.84 -8.49 12.85
CA ARG A 5 -2.32 -9.16 14.07
C ARG A 5 -2.46 -10.68 13.96
N ILE A 6 -3.56 -11.14 13.36
CA ILE A 6 -3.80 -12.56 13.07
C ILE A 6 -2.82 -13.09 12.02
N TRP A 7 -2.65 -12.38 10.90
CA TRP A 7 -1.69 -12.76 9.85
C TRP A 7 -0.24 -12.76 10.36
N PHE A 8 0.14 -11.76 11.14
CA PHE A 8 1.47 -11.66 11.75
C PHE A 8 1.73 -12.82 12.72
N ASN A 9 0.78 -13.12 13.60
CA ASN A 9 0.90 -14.27 14.52
C ASN A 9 1.02 -15.58 13.75
N ARG A 10 0.23 -15.76 12.68
CA ARG A 10 0.37 -16.91 11.77
C ARG A 10 1.77 -16.99 11.16
N ASN A 11 2.32 -15.87 10.68
CA ASN A 11 3.65 -15.86 10.07
C ASN A 11 4.76 -16.17 11.07
N LEU A 12 4.66 -15.71 12.32
CA LEU A 12 5.60 -16.10 13.37
C LEU A 12 5.61 -17.62 13.54
N LEU A 13 4.43 -18.24 13.64
CA LEU A 13 4.29 -19.69 13.77
C LEU A 13 4.81 -20.46 12.55
N VAL A 14 4.54 -19.97 11.33
CA VAL A 14 5.02 -20.59 10.08
C VAL A 14 6.54 -20.53 9.95
N HIS A 15 7.18 -19.46 10.44
CA HIS A 15 8.63 -19.27 10.35
C HIS A 15 9.39 -19.73 11.60
N ASN A 16 8.86 -20.72 12.34
CA ASN A 16 9.47 -21.30 13.54
C ASN A 16 9.86 -20.29 14.62
N LYS A 17 9.10 -19.20 14.74
CA LYS A 17 9.17 -18.27 15.88
C LYS A 17 7.99 -18.54 16.82
N SER A 18 8.14 -18.16 18.09
CA SER A 18 7.05 -18.26 19.06
C SER A 18 5.95 -17.25 18.72
N GLY A 19 4.75 -17.74 18.44
CA GLY A 19 3.54 -16.93 18.36
C GLY A 19 2.85 -16.82 19.72
N ARG A 20 1.87 -15.92 19.82
CA ARG A 20 0.93 -15.80 20.96
C ARG A 20 -0.11 -16.91 20.91
N ASP A 21 -0.60 -17.33 22.07
CA ASP A 21 -1.74 -18.25 22.16
C ASP A 21 -3.06 -17.54 21.80
N SER A 22 -4.15 -18.32 21.75
CA SER A 22 -5.45 -17.85 21.27
C SER A 22 -6.05 -16.73 22.13
N ASP A 23 -5.94 -16.83 23.46
CA ASP A 23 -6.56 -15.86 24.37
C ASP A 23 -5.78 -14.56 24.38
N GLU A 24 -4.45 -14.66 24.38
CA GLU A 24 -3.55 -13.52 24.19
C GLU A 24 -3.76 -12.84 22.83
N LEU A 25 -3.97 -13.61 21.75
CA LEU A 25 -4.23 -13.07 20.42
C LEU A 25 -5.57 -12.33 20.36
N VAL A 26 -6.63 -12.84 20.99
CA VAL A 26 -7.94 -12.20 21.03
C VAL A 26 -7.88 -10.88 21.80
N SER A 27 -7.27 -10.88 22.99
CA SER A 27 -7.06 -9.66 23.78
C SER A 27 -6.25 -8.64 23.00
N TRP A 28 -5.17 -9.08 22.35
CA TRP A 28 -4.38 -8.23 21.48
C TRP A 28 -5.23 -7.68 20.33
N VAL A 29 -6.00 -8.48 19.59
CA VAL A 29 -6.86 -7.95 18.51
C VAL A 29 -7.87 -6.91 19.02
N ALA A 30 -8.44 -7.10 20.22
CA ALA A 30 -9.39 -6.17 20.83
C ALA A 30 -8.77 -4.81 21.19
N GLU A 31 -7.58 -4.80 21.81
CA GLU A 31 -6.85 -3.55 22.14
C GLU A 31 -6.61 -2.67 20.91
N LEU A 32 -6.22 -3.29 19.78
CA LEU A 32 -5.99 -2.57 18.53
C LEU A 32 -7.27 -1.91 18.01
N LEU A 33 -8.41 -2.60 18.20
CA LEU A 33 -9.70 -2.12 17.72
C LEU A 33 -10.18 -0.94 18.55
N GLU A 34 -10.02 -0.99 19.88
CA GLU A 34 -10.38 0.11 20.78
C GLU A 34 -9.54 1.36 20.52
N GLU A 35 -8.22 1.22 20.37
CA GLU A 35 -7.34 2.34 20.05
C GLU A 35 -7.72 2.99 18.71
N PHE A 36 -7.95 2.18 17.67
CA PHE A 36 -8.36 2.67 16.35
C PHE A 36 -9.67 3.46 16.42
N GLN A 37 -10.64 2.96 17.18
CA GLN A 37 -11.91 3.66 17.39
C GLN A 37 -11.73 4.97 18.18
N GLY A 38 -10.80 5.00 19.15
CA GLY A 38 -10.46 6.19 19.92
C GLY A 38 -9.76 7.28 19.11
N THR A 39 -8.76 6.90 18.31
CA THR A 39 -8.00 7.84 17.44
C THR A 39 -8.86 8.40 16.31
N ARG A 40 -9.75 7.60 15.70
CA ARG A 40 -10.68 8.08 14.66
C ARG A 40 -11.62 9.19 15.15
N LYS A 41 -12.05 9.16 16.41
CA LYS A 41 -12.87 10.23 17.03
C LYS A 41 -12.08 11.53 17.25
N SER A 42 -10.77 11.43 17.51
CA SER A 42 -9.86 12.57 17.70
C SER A 42 -9.31 13.16 16.39
N PHE A 43 -9.34 12.41 15.30
CA PHE A 43 -8.79 12.85 14.01
C PHE A 43 -9.78 13.70 13.20
N ASN A 44 -11.08 13.44 13.34
CA ASN A 44 -12.13 14.21 12.65
C ASN A 44 -12.25 15.68 13.11
N SER A 45 -11.53 16.09 14.16
CA SER A 45 -11.57 17.44 14.73
C SER A 45 -10.38 18.33 14.35
N SER A 46 -9.40 17.86 13.57
CA SER A 46 -8.13 18.59 13.39
C SER A 46 -7.60 18.79 11.96
N LEU A 47 -8.32 18.40 10.90
CA LEU A 47 -7.83 18.63 9.53
C LEU A 47 -8.38 19.90 8.87
N SER A 48 -7.67 21.01 9.04
CA SER A 48 -7.65 22.10 8.05
C SER A 48 -6.64 21.75 6.96
N SER A 49 -7.15 21.53 5.74
CA SER A 49 -6.35 21.09 4.60
C SER A 49 -5.61 22.27 3.97
N ALA A 50 -4.30 22.38 4.19
CA ALA A 50 -3.43 23.22 3.37
C ALA A 50 -3.06 22.45 2.09
N SER A 51 -3.81 22.70 1.02
CA SER A 51 -3.56 22.12 -0.31
C SER A 51 -2.34 22.79 -0.97
N VAL A 52 -1.20 22.13 -0.90
CA VAL A 52 -0.03 22.49 -1.72
C VAL A 52 -0.25 21.93 -3.13
N VAL A 53 -0.41 22.84 -4.11
CA VAL A 53 -0.51 22.51 -5.54
C VAL A 53 0.86 22.05 -6.03
N VAL A 54 1.05 20.73 -6.17
CA VAL A 54 2.23 20.14 -6.80
C VAL A 54 1.93 19.94 -8.29
N LYS A 55 2.84 20.39 -9.18
CA LYS A 55 2.73 20.16 -10.63
C LYS A 55 2.58 18.67 -10.92
N ASP A 56 1.50 18.34 -11.63
CA ASP A 56 0.92 17.01 -11.70
C ASP A 56 1.59 16.18 -12.80
N GLY A 57 2.39 15.18 -12.42
CA GLY A 57 3.04 14.29 -13.40
C GLY A 57 3.94 13.23 -12.78
N TRP A 58 4.09 12.10 -13.47
CA TRP A 58 5.07 11.07 -13.10
C TRP A 58 6.48 11.60 -13.35
N HIS A 59 7.39 11.37 -12.41
CA HIS A 59 8.80 11.76 -12.53
C HIS A 59 9.72 10.55 -12.30
N PRO A 60 10.81 10.39 -13.06
CA PRO A 60 11.76 9.30 -12.87
C PRO A 60 12.43 9.34 -11.50
N SER A 61 12.98 8.19 -11.10
CA SER A 61 13.86 8.10 -9.93
C SER A 61 15.23 8.75 -10.24
N PRO A 62 16.01 9.18 -9.24
CA PRO A 62 17.41 9.55 -9.45
C PRO A 62 18.19 8.46 -10.19
N SER A 63 19.27 8.85 -10.88
CA SER A 63 20.11 7.94 -11.67
C SER A 63 20.50 6.67 -10.89
N GLY A 64 20.24 5.50 -11.50
CA GLY A 64 20.52 4.21 -10.88
C GLY A 64 19.43 3.68 -9.94
N GLY A 65 18.39 4.46 -9.67
CA GLY A 65 17.26 4.05 -8.84
C GLY A 65 16.12 3.38 -9.62
N LEU A 66 15.37 2.53 -8.91
CA LEU A 66 14.06 2.04 -9.36
C LEU A 66 12.95 2.85 -8.66
N LYS A 67 11.81 2.98 -9.33
CA LYS A 67 10.58 3.55 -8.74
C LYS A 67 9.43 2.56 -8.93
N LEU A 68 8.85 2.14 -7.81
CA LEU A 68 7.63 1.35 -7.76
C LEU A 68 6.42 2.28 -7.57
N ASN A 69 5.50 2.22 -8.51
CA ASN A 69 4.19 2.84 -8.44
C ASN A 69 3.15 1.75 -8.18
N THR A 70 2.22 1.97 -7.25
CA THR A 70 1.14 1.03 -6.92
C THR A 70 -0.20 1.75 -6.86
N ASP A 71 -1.28 1.08 -7.25
CA ASP A 71 -2.65 1.57 -7.10
C ASP A 71 -3.61 0.40 -6.87
N ALA A 72 -4.82 0.70 -6.38
CA ALA A 72 -5.90 -0.25 -6.21
C ALA A 72 -7.18 0.23 -6.91
N ALA A 73 -7.91 -0.72 -7.51
CA ALA A 73 -9.23 -0.49 -8.09
C ALA A 73 -10.22 -1.45 -7.43
N VAL A 74 -11.34 -0.94 -6.94
CA VAL A 74 -12.36 -1.77 -6.28
C VAL A 74 -13.51 -1.99 -7.27
N LEU A 75 -13.97 -3.24 -7.40
CA LEU A 75 -15.13 -3.57 -8.22
C LEU A 75 -16.39 -2.95 -7.62
N GLN A 76 -17.28 -2.45 -8.46
CA GLN A 76 -18.58 -1.97 -8.02
C GLN A 76 -19.34 -3.09 -7.29
N GLY A 77 -19.76 -2.82 -6.05
CA GLY A 77 -20.32 -3.83 -5.15
C GLY A 77 -19.34 -4.37 -4.09
N GLY A 78 -18.05 -3.99 -4.14
CA GLY A 78 -17.10 -4.14 -3.03
C GLY A 78 -16.57 -5.55 -2.76
N ASN A 79 -17.03 -6.56 -3.51
CA ASN A 79 -16.67 -7.96 -3.25
C ASN A 79 -15.36 -8.41 -3.88
N SER A 80 -14.66 -7.53 -4.60
CA SER A 80 -13.38 -7.83 -5.24
C SER A 80 -12.61 -6.54 -5.52
N PHE A 81 -11.30 -6.65 -5.64
CA PHE A 81 -10.44 -5.53 -5.99
C PHE A 81 -9.21 -5.99 -6.78
N GLY A 82 -8.65 -5.07 -7.54
CA GLY A 82 -7.42 -5.24 -8.29
C GLY A 82 -6.31 -4.38 -7.70
N ILE A 83 -5.09 -4.92 -7.67
CA ILE A 83 -3.87 -4.16 -7.39
C ILE A 83 -3.09 -4.05 -8.70
N GLY A 84 -2.69 -2.83 -9.03
CA GLY A 84 -1.78 -2.55 -10.12
C GLY A 84 -0.44 -2.05 -9.60
N ALA A 85 0.66 -2.52 -10.19
CA ALA A 85 1.99 -2.06 -9.84
C ALA A 85 2.89 -1.95 -11.07
N VAL A 86 3.78 -0.96 -11.08
CA VAL A 86 4.79 -0.79 -12.13
C VAL A 86 6.11 -0.33 -11.54
N ILE A 87 7.18 -1.06 -11.84
CA ILE A 87 8.56 -0.71 -11.54
C ILE A 87 9.18 -0.09 -12.79
N ARG A 88 9.76 1.10 -12.64
CA ARG A 88 10.49 1.79 -13.71
C ARG A 88 11.90 2.13 -13.29
N ASP A 89 12.83 2.13 -14.24
CA ASP A 89 14.18 2.61 -14.04
C ASP A 89 14.28 4.15 -14.08
N SER A 90 15.48 4.68 -13.89
CA SER A 90 15.74 6.12 -13.94
C SER A 90 15.56 6.74 -15.33
N LYS A 91 15.44 5.93 -16.39
CA LYS A 91 15.09 6.36 -17.76
C LYS A 91 13.58 6.31 -18.01
N GLY A 92 12.79 5.88 -17.03
CA GLY A 92 11.35 5.69 -17.16
C GLY A 92 10.94 4.43 -17.91
N LYS A 93 11.89 3.55 -18.24
CA LYS A 93 11.59 2.26 -18.87
C LYS A 93 10.97 1.34 -17.83
N VAL A 94 9.90 0.65 -18.21
CA VAL A 94 9.28 -0.38 -17.37
C VAL A 94 10.24 -1.57 -17.26
N VAL A 95 10.54 -1.93 -16.02
CA VAL A 95 11.30 -3.13 -15.67
C VAL A 95 10.33 -4.27 -15.41
N LEU A 96 9.30 -4.00 -14.59
CA LEU A 96 8.28 -4.96 -14.20
C LEU A 96 6.92 -4.28 -14.11
N ALA A 97 5.86 -4.96 -14.50
CA ALA A 97 4.50 -4.54 -14.22
C ALA A 97 3.65 -5.72 -13.74
N LEU A 98 2.70 -5.43 -12.85
CA LEU A 98 1.82 -6.40 -12.22
C LEU A 98 0.39 -5.88 -12.24
N SER A 99 -0.54 -6.76 -12.56
CA SER A 99 -1.97 -6.60 -12.39
C SER A 99 -2.44 -7.84 -11.62
N LYS A 100 -2.98 -7.65 -10.42
CA LYS A 100 -3.33 -8.76 -9.52
C LYS A 100 -4.75 -8.64 -9.03
N PHE A 101 -5.54 -9.70 -9.19
CA PHE A 101 -6.94 -9.73 -8.82
C PHE A 101 -7.14 -10.47 -7.50
N PHE A 102 -8.03 -9.94 -6.66
CA PHE A 102 -8.37 -10.54 -5.38
C PHE A 102 -9.89 -10.63 -5.22
N HIS A 103 -10.33 -11.81 -4.83
CA HIS A 103 -11.70 -12.05 -4.38
C HIS A 103 -11.83 -11.69 -2.90
N GLY A 104 -12.92 -11.02 -2.53
CA GLY A 104 -13.23 -10.63 -1.15
C GLY A 104 -13.32 -9.11 -0.93
N CYS A 105 -14.04 -8.74 0.12
CA CYS A 105 -14.16 -7.36 0.60
C CYS A 105 -13.15 -7.11 1.72
N PHE A 106 -12.22 -6.18 1.48
CA PHE A 106 -11.34 -5.65 2.52
C PHE A 106 -11.64 -4.17 2.69
N SER A 107 -11.71 -3.71 3.94
CA SER A 107 -11.70 -2.28 4.22
C SER A 107 -10.29 -1.75 3.94
N ILE A 108 -10.08 -1.22 2.74
CA ILE A 108 -8.85 -0.52 2.38
C ILE A 108 -8.93 0.88 2.98
N GLU A 109 -8.01 1.21 3.88
CA GLU A 109 -7.89 2.55 4.46
C GLU A 109 -7.10 3.43 3.49
N VAL A 110 -7.75 4.49 2.99
CA VAL A 110 -7.33 5.27 1.81
C VAL A 110 -6.65 6.57 2.22
N ASP A 111 -5.65 6.50 3.09
CA ASP A 111 -4.82 7.68 3.38
C ASP A 111 -3.35 7.43 3.06
N ALA A 112 -3.10 7.27 1.75
CA ALA A 112 -1.76 7.07 1.22
C ALA A 112 -0.79 8.18 1.65
N THR A 113 -1.28 9.41 1.88
CA THR A 113 -0.47 10.55 2.29
C THR A 113 0.04 10.39 3.71
N ASN A 114 -0.84 10.12 4.66
CA ASN A 114 -0.44 9.93 6.06
C ASN A 114 0.38 8.64 6.24
N VAL A 115 0.07 7.58 5.49
CA VAL A 115 0.88 6.37 5.47
C VAL A 115 2.28 6.65 4.92
N ALA A 116 2.40 7.36 3.79
CA ALA A 116 3.71 7.73 3.24
C ALA A 116 4.50 8.65 4.17
N ALA A 117 3.84 9.58 4.86
CA ALA A 117 4.48 10.43 5.86
C ALA A 117 5.02 9.59 7.03
N GLY A 118 4.21 8.68 7.58
CA GLY A 118 4.62 7.77 8.65
C GLY A 118 5.79 6.87 8.24
N MET A 119 5.76 6.31 7.04
CA MET A 119 6.84 5.46 6.50
C MET A 119 8.18 6.18 6.31
N ASN A 120 8.15 7.50 6.09
CA ASN A 120 9.35 8.32 5.95
C ASN A 120 9.78 8.97 7.28
N SER A 121 8.98 8.86 8.33
CA SER A 121 9.27 9.47 9.63
C SER A 121 10.44 8.75 10.32
N THR A 122 11.34 9.53 10.92
CA THR A 122 12.36 9.04 11.84
C THR A 122 11.89 9.04 13.28
N GLU A 123 10.79 9.75 13.57
CA GLU A 123 10.22 9.81 14.91
C GLU A 123 9.55 8.48 15.26
N PRO A 124 9.83 7.91 16.46
CA PRO A 124 9.15 6.72 16.93
C PRO A 124 7.65 6.97 16.96
N CYS A 125 6.92 6.19 16.19
CA CYS A 125 5.47 6.16 16.25
C CYS A 125 5.08 5.72 17.69
N ARG A 126 4.22 6.52 18.37
CA ARG A 126 3.82 6.30 19.78
C ARG A 126 2.43 5.66 19.97
N SER A 127 1.75 5.35 18.88
CA SER A 127 0.49 4.61 18.85
C SER A 127 0.75 3.11 19.08
N VAL A 128 -0.26 2.37 19.53
CA VAL A 128 -0.17 0.91 19.59
C VAL A 128 -0.02 0.39 18.16
N ALA A 129 -0.70 0.92 17.14
CA ALA A 129 -0.56 0.54 15.72
C ALA A 129 0.85 0.67 15.10
N CYS A 130 1.83 1.22 15.83
CA CYS A 130 3.18 1.43 15.32
C CYS A 130 3.95 0.15 15.03
N PHE A 131 3.56 -0.99 15.58
CA PHE A 131 4.10 -2.28 15.14
C PHE A 131 3.80 -2.54 13.66
N VAL A 132 2.64 -2.09 13.13
CA VAL A 132 2.31 -2.25 11.70
C VAL A 132 3.26 -1.41 10.86
N PHE A 133 3.45 -0.15 11.24
CA PHE A 133 4.37 0.76 10.55
C PHE A 133 5.82 0.27 10.63
N ASN A 134 6.25 -0.21 11.80
CA ASN A 134 7.59 -0.75 11.99
C ASN A 134 7.83 -1.99 11.15
N ASP A 135 6.85 -2.89 11.05
CA ASP A 135 6.97 -4.10 10.24
C ASP A 135 6.96 -3.78 8.74
N ILE A 136 6.05 -2.90 8.28
CA ILE A 136 6.07 -2.44 6.89
C ILE A 136 7.40 -1.72 6.60
N SER A 137 7.90 -0.89 7.51
CA SER A 137 9.19 -0.20 7.38
C SER A 137 10.36 -1.18 7.33
N GLY A 138 10.37 -2.20 8.20
CA GLY A 138 11.35 -3.27 8.20
C GLY A 138 11.35 -4.04 6.88
N LEU A 139 10.18 -4.50 6.44
CA LEU A 139 10.02 -5.18 5.14
C LEU A 139 10.44 -4.29 3.97
N CYS A 140 10.08 -3.01 3.98
CA CYS A 140 10.52 -2.05 2.98
C CYS A 140 12.05 -1.95 2.94
N LYS A 141 12.72 -1.84 4.10
CA LYS A 141 14.18 -1.80 4.19
C LYS A 141 14.82 -3.09 3.68
N ASP A 142 14.26 -4.25 4.04
CA ASP A 142 14.78 -5.56 3.62
C ASP A 142 14.76 -5.74 2.09
N VAL A 143 13.78 -5.15 1.41
CA VAL A 143 13.69 -5.15 -0.06
C VAL A 143 14.33 -3.91 -0.71
N GLY A 144 15.02 -3.07 0.07
CA GLY A 144 15.75 -1.89 -0.42
C GLY A 144 14.89 -0.68 -0.77
N VAL A 145 13.65 -0.61 -0.30
CA VAL A 145 12.80 0.60 -0.41
C VAL A 145 13.30 1.65 0.57
N SER A 146 13.81 2.75 0.03
CA SER A 146 14.41 3.86 0.80
C SER A 146 13.46 5.01 1.09
N LYS A 147 12.35 5.13 0.35
CA LYS A 147 11.39 6.23 0.50
C LYS A 147 10.01 5.87 -0.08
N CYS A 148 8.96 6.32 0.59
CA CYS A 148 7.58 6.21 0.11
C CYS A 148 7.03 7.61 -0.24
N LYS A 149 6.14 7.72 -1.22
CA LYS A 149 5.48 8.99 -1.54
C LYS A 149 4.07 8.75 -2.04
N ALA A 150 3.10 9.43 -1.45
CA ALA A 150 1.78 9.58 -2.03
C ALA A 150 1.86 10.52 -3.23
N ILE A 151 1.30 10.10 -4.34
CA ILE A 151 1.25 10.87 -5.59
C ILE A 151 -0.21 11.00 -6.02
N SER A 152 -0.49 12.03 -6.80
CA SER A 152 -1.81 12.21 -7.39
C SER A 152 -2.16 11.06 -8.34
N ARG A 153 -3.46 10.93 -8.60
CA ARG A 153 -3.97 9.94 -9.55
C ARG A 153 -3.39 10.15 -10.97
N CYS A 154 -3.24 11.41 -11.39
CA CYS A 154 -2.62 11.79 -12.67
C CYS A 154 -1.18 11.30 -12.77
N GLY A 155 -0.39 11.43 -11.68
CA GLY A 155 0.99 10.92 -11.63
C GLY A 155 1.11 9.40 -11.53
N ASN A 156 0.01 8.68 -11.29
CA ASN A 156 -0.03 7.24 -11.04
C ASN A 156 -0.87 6.45 -12.06
N GLY A 157 -1.28 7.09 -13.17
CA GLY A 157 -2.26 6.55 -14.11
C GLY A 157 -1.94 5.15 -14.65
N VAL A 158 -0.67 4.82 -14.82
CA VAL A 158 -0.30 3.47 -15.30
C VAL A 158 -0.54 2.38 -14.25
N ALA A 159 -0.24 2.64 -12.97
CA ALA A 159 -0.60 1.69 -11.91
C ALA A 159 -2.12 1.56 -11.78
N HIS A 160 -2.85 2.68 -11.96
CA HIS A 160 -4.32 2.67 -11.99
C HIS A 160 -4.88 1.78 -13.11
N ASN A 161 -4.29 1.86 -14.31
CA ASN A 161 -4.70 1.03 -15.44
C ASN A 161 -4.48 -0.46 -15.17
N PHE A 162 -3.37 -0.84 -14.55
CA PHE A 162 -3.15 -2.24 -14.15
C PHE A 162 -4.11 -2.71 -13.07
N ALA A 163 -4.45 -1.85 -12.11
CA ALA A 163 -5.43 -2.17 -11.08
C ALA A 163 -6.82 -2.38 -11.69
N SER A 164 -7.21 -1.51 -12.62
CA SER A 164 -8.47 -1.59 -13.35
C SER A 164 -8.52 -2.81 -14.27
N LEU A 165 -7.40 -3.15 -14.91
CA LEU A 165 -7.27 -4.36 -15.72
C LEU A 165 -7.47 -5.63 -14.89
N ALA A 166 -6.93 -5.69 -13.67
CA ALA A 166 -7.11 -6.84 -12.79
C ALA A 166 -8.59 -7.05 -12.49
N VAL A 167 -9.32 -5.97 -12.22
CA VAL A 167 -10.76 -6.01 -11.97
C VAL A 167 -11.53 -6.46 -13.21
N SER A 168 -11.25 -5.88 -14.37
CA SER A 168 -11.99 -6.18 -15.60
C SER A 168 -11.69 -7.56 -16.18
N SER A 169 -10.46 -8.06 -16.00
CA SER A 169 -10.06 -9.40 -16.46
C SER A 169 -10.37 -10.48 -15.43
N SER A 170 -10.50 -10.11 -14.15
CA SER A 170 -10.59 -11.02 -13.00
C SER A 170 -9.41 -12.00 -12.93
N ARG A 171 -8.21 -11.57 -13.33
CA ARG A 171 -7.01 -12.42 -13.44
C ARG A 171 -5.73 -11.72 -13.00
N ASP A 172 -4.73 -12.54 -12.69
CA ASP A 172 -3.36 -12.12 -12.43
C ASP A 172 -2.53 -12.08 -13.71
N GLN A 173 -1.76 -11.01 -13.89
CA GLN A 173 -0.93 -10.79 -15.06
C GLN A 173 0.39 -10.10 -14.66
N LEU A 174 1.50 -10.56 -15.23
CA LEU A 174 2.85 -10.06 -14.96
C LEU A 174 3.58 -9.81 -16.29
N TRP A 175 4.27 -8.68 -16.38
CA TRP A 175 5.09 -8.32 -17.53
C TRP A 175 6.50 -7.96 -17.11
N GLN A 176 7.49 -8.49 -17.84
CA GLN A 176 8.90 -8.13 -17.70
C GLN A 176 9.34 -7.35 -18.94
N GLY A 177 9.64 -6.06 -18.79
CA GLY A 177 10.07 -5.17 -19.87
C GLY A 177 9.00 -4.75 -20.89
N HIS A 178 8.28 -5.70 -21.50
CA HIS A 178 7.31 -5.43 -22.56
C HIS A 178 5.87 -5.60 -22.06
N CYS A 179 5.14 -4.47 -21.99
CA CYS A 179 3.72 -4.43 -21.67
C CYS A 179 2.95 -3.77 -22.83
N HIS A 180 1.67 -4.11 -22.99
CA HIS A 180 0.80 -3.52 -24.01
C HIS A 180 0.76 -1.99 -23.91
N SER A 181 1.00 -1.31 -25.04
CA SER A 181 1.03 0.16 -25.15
C SER A 181 -0.28 0.83 -24.72
N SER A 182 -1.41 0.14 -24.88
CA SER A 182 -2.74 0.61 -24.47
C SER A 182 -2.87 0.85 -22.96
N LEU A 183 -2.03 0.22 -22.13
CA LEU A 183 -2.01 0.45 -20.68
C LEU A 183 -1.23 1.71 -20.29
N PHE A 184 -0.54 2.31 -21.25
CA PHE A 184 0.19 3.57 -21.12
C PHE A 184 -0.52 4.74 -21.80
N SER A 185 -1.58 4.51 -22.58
CA SER A 185 -2.35 5.57 -23.23
C SER A 185 -3.40 6.16 -22.28
N GLY A 186 -3.47 7.49 -22.20
CA GLY A 186 -4.48 8.21 -21.41
C GLY A 186 -3.93 9.25 -20.43
N TYR A 187 -2.61 9.45 -20.39
CA TYR A 187 -1.91 10.44 -19.58
C TYR A 187 -0.70 10.98 -20.33
#